data_AF-A0A4P5QLJ7-F1
#
_entry.id   AF-A0A4P5QLJ7-F1
#
_cell.length_a   1.000
_cell.length_b   1.000
_cell.length_c   1.000
_cell.angle_alpha   90.00
_cell.angle_beta   90.00
_cell.angle_gamma   90.00
#
_symmetry.space_group_name_H-M   'P 1'
#
loop_
_entity.id
_entity.type
_entity.pdbx_description
1 polymer ?
#
loop_
_entity_poly.entity_id
_entity_poly.type
_entity_poly.pdbx_seq_one_letter_code
_entity_poly.pdbx_strand_id
1 'polypeptide(L)' 'MTTISLKVHDTLDSRLTEEAQRRRTSKSAVIRECVEKMLLAPRKDRAASCLDLAGDLAGCLKGPRDIATNPKHLEDFGQ' A
#
# COMPACT_ATOMS: atom_id res chain seq x y z
N MET A 1 1.62 22.12 -13.85
CA MET A 1 1.41 21.03 -14.82
C MET A 1 2.39 21.23 -15.95
N THR A 2 3.26 20.26 -16.19
CA THR A 2 4.20 20.28 -17.33
C THR A 2 3.70 19.29 -18.36
N THR A 3 3.58 19.71 -19.62
CA THR A 3 3.13 18.85 -20.72
C THR A 3 4.33 18.10 -21.28
N ILE A 4 4.16 16.79 -21.49
CA ILE A 4 5.15 15.93 -22.14
C ILE A 4 4.53 15.31 -23.39
N SER A 5 5.35 15.13 -24.43
CA SER A 5 4.98 14.36 -25.63
C SER A 5 5.66 12.99 -25.54
N LEU A 6 4.87 11.92 -25.68
CA LEU A 6 5.34 10.53 -25.58
C LEU A 6 4.89 9.76 -26.81
N LYS A 7 5.79 8.98 -27.41
CA LYS A 7 5.41 7.99 -28.43
C LYS A 7 4.88 6.73 -27.75
N VAL A 8 3.73 6.24 -28.21
CA VAL A 8 3.11 5.01 -27.72
C VAL A 8 2.70 4.15 -28.90
N HIS A 9 2.65 2.84 -28.69
CA HIS A 9 2.07 1.93 -29.69
C HIS A 9 0.56 2.17 -29.80
N ASP A 10 0.01 1.99 -31.01
CA ASP A 10 -1.43 2.19 -31.27
C ASP A 10 -2.32 1.33 -30.36
N THR A 11 -1.87 0.10 -30.09
CA THR A 11 -2.55 -0.83 -29.18
C THR A 11 -2.67 -0.28 -27.75
N LEU A 12 -1.68 0.49 -27.29
CA LEU A 12 -1.73 1.13 -25.99
C LEU A 12 -2.64 2.36 -25.99
N ASP A 13 -2.63 3.16 -27.07
CA ASP A 13 -3.56 4.32 -27.17
C ASP A 13 -5.03 3.87 -27.20
N SER A 14 -5.35 2.77 -27.89
CA SER A 14 -6.70 2.21 -27.89
C SER A 14 -7.15 1.81 -26.48
N ARG A 15 -6.30 1.07 -25.75
CA ARG A 15 -6.59 0.67 -24.36
C ARG A 15 -6.73 1.86 -23.41
N LEU A 16 -5.88 2.88 -23.56
CA LEU A 16 -5.98 4.11 -22.77
C LEU A 16 -7.28 4.86 -23.06
N THR A 17 -7.74 4.85 -24.31
CA THR A 17 -9.01 5.47 -24.72
C THR A 17 -10.20 4.74 -24.11
N GLU A 18 -10.24 3.41 -24.19
CA GLU A 18 -11.27 2.59 -23.57
C GLU A 18 -11.33 2.80 -22.06
N GLU A 19 -10.15 2.82 -21.40
CA GLU A 19 -10.07 2.98 -19.95
C GLU A 19 -10.50 4.39 -19.51
N ALA A 20 -10.16 5.41 -20.28
CA ALA A 20 -10.61 6.78 -20.05
C ALA A 20 -12.14 6.89 -20.15
N GLN A 21 -12.75 6.25 -21.17
CA GLN A 21 -14.21 6.19 -21.32
C GLN A 21 -14.87 5.44 -20.17
N ARG A 22 -14.34 4.27 -19.79
CA ARG A 22 -14.83 3.45 -18.69
C ARG A 22 -14.84 4.23 -17.36
N ARG A 23 -13.80 5.01 -17.11
CA ARG A 23 -13.65 5.85 -15.91
C ARG A 23 -14.29 7.23 -16.03
N ARG A 24 -14.88 7.58 -17.18
CA ARG A 24 -15.43 8.92 -17.50
C ARG A 24 -14.43 10.05 -17.22
N THR A 25 -13.17 9.83 -17.59
CA THR A 25 -12.06 10.77 -17.38
C THR A 25 -11.28 10.97 -18.68
N SER A 26 -10.23 11.80 -18.65
CA SER A 26 -9.37 12.04 -19.83
C SER A 26 -8.23 11.03 -19.91
N LYS A 27 -7.71 10.79 -21.13
CA LYS A 27 -6.50 9.97 -21.34
C LYS A 27 -5.31 10.46 -20.51
N SER A 28 -5.12 11.79 -20.42
CA SER A 28 -4.04 12.37 -19.64
C SER A 28 -4.20 12.15 -18.13
N ALA A 29 -5.44 12.05 -17.63
CA ALA A 29 -5.69 11.70 -16.23
C ALA A 29 -5.32 10.24 -15.95
N VAL A 30 -5.72 9.31 -16.82
CA VAL A 30 -5.35 7.89 -16.70
C VAL A 30 -3.82 7.72 -16.74
N ILE A 31 -3.15 8.33 -17.71
CA ILE A 31 -1.68 8.24 -17.85
C ILE A 31 -1.00 8.80 -16.60
N ARG A 32 -1.44 9.98 -16.13
CA ARG A 32 -0.86 10.62 -14.94
C ARG A 32 -1.02 9.75 -13.70
N GLU A 33 -2.22 9.23 -13.46
CA GLU A 33 -2.49 8.34 -12.32
C GLU A 33 -1.60 7.09 -12.37
N CYS A 34 -1.42 6.48 -13.54
CA CYS A 34 -0.54 5.33 -13.71
C CYS A 34 0.93 5.66 -13.45
N VAL A 35 1.43 6.80 -13.95
CA VAL A 35 2.81 7.24 -13.72
C VAL A 35 3.04 7.59 -12.25
N GLU A 36 2.11 8.30 -11.63
CA GLU A 36 2.14 8.62 -10.19
C GLU A 36 2.14 7.34 -9.36
N LYS A 37 1.26 6.38 -9.64
CA LYS A 37 1.24 5.08 -8.95
C LYS A 37 2.54 4.32 -9.12
N MET A 38 3.14 4.33 -10.32
CA MET A 38 4.41 3.63 -10.56
C MET A 38 5.58 4.26 -9.80
N LEU A 39 5.64 5.60 -9.77
CA LEU A 39 6.79 6.33 -9.22
C LEU A 39 6.67 6.63 -7.72
N LEU A 40 5.44 6.81 -7.23
CA LEU A 40 5.15 7.10 -5.82
C LEU A 40 4.76 5.86 -5.02
N ALA A 41 4.47 4.73 -5.68
CA ALA A 41 4.34 3.49 -4.93
C ALA A 41 5.66 3.24 -4.19
N PRO A 42 5.61 3.00 -2.86
CA PRO A 42 6.80 2.60 -2.13
C PRO A 42 7.36 1.37 -2.85
N ARG A 43 8.61 1.50 -3.33
CA ARG A 43 9.32 0.39 -3.98
C ARG A 43 9.23 -0.80 -3.04
N LYS A 44 8.55 -1.85 -3.49
CA LYS A 44 8.40 -3.11 -2.75
C LYS A 44 9.70 -3.92 -2.71
N ASP A 45 10.84 -3.26 -2.95
CA ASP A 45 12.17 -3.86 -3.10
C ASP A 45 12.68 -4.46 -1.79
N ARG A 46 12.04 -4.15 -0.66
CA ARG A 46 12.07 -5.00 0.53
C ARG A 46 10.65 -5.42 0.85
N ALA A 47 10.38 -6.72 0.80
CA ALA A 47 9.34 -7.27 1.64
C ALA A 47 9.64 -6.79 3.07
N ALA A 48 8.74 -5.99 3.63
CA ALA A 48 8.88 -5.50 4.99
C ALA A 48 9.13 -6.71 5.88
N SER A 49 10.24 -6.70 6.62
CA SER A 49 10.53 -7.76 7.57
C SER A 49 9.45 -7.79 8.66
N CYS A 50 9.34 -8.89 9.39
CA CYS A 50 8.42 -8.95 10.53
C CYS A 50 8.66 -7.82 11.54
N LEU A 51 9.92 -7.35 11.66
CA LEU A 51 10.28 -6.19 12.48
C LEU A 51 9.70 -4.88 11.92
N ASP A 52 9.83 -4.65 10.61
CA ASP A 52 9.35 -3.43 9.95
C ASP A 52 7.82 -3.28 10.09
N LEU A 53 7.10 -4.41 10.18
CA LEU A 53 5.64 -4.45 10.32
C LEU A 53 5.14 -4.36 11.76
N ALA A 54 6.00 -4.52 12.77
CA ALA A 54 5.59 -4.63 14.17
C ALA A 54 5.82 -3.33 14.99
N GLY A 55 6.25 -2.24 14.35
CA GLY A 55 6.62 -1.00 15.04
C GLY A 55 5.46 -0.34 15.80
N ASP A 56 4.22 -0.51 15.34
CA ASP A 56 3.00 -0.03 15.98
C ASP A 56 2.49 -0.94 17.12
N LEU A 57 3.00 -2.17 17.19
CA LEU A 57 2.63 -3.13 18.25
C LEU A 57 3.38 -2.88 19.56
N ALA A 58 4.53 -2.20 19.51
CA ALA A 58 5.29 -1.86 20.70
C ALA A 58 4.52 -0.83 21.56
N GLY A 59 4.01 -1.27 22.71
CA GLY A 59 3.28 -0.41 23.64
C GLY A 59 1.81 -0.15 23.30
N CYS A 60 1.24 -0.85 22.31
CA CYS A 60 -0.19 -0.76 22.00
C CYS A 60 -1.07 -1.42 23.09
N LEU A 61 -0.49 -2.31 23.89
CA LEU A 61 -1.17 -3.01 24.98
C LEU A 61 -0.97 -2.28 26.31
N LYS A 62 -2.08 -2.06 27.02
CA LYS A 62 -2.08 -1.64 28.43
C LYS A 62 -2.27 -2.88 29.29
N GLY A 63 -1.42 -3.07 30.29
CA GLY A 63 -1.58 -4.18 31.21
C GLY A 63 -0.66 -4.09 32.43
N PRO A 64 -0.73 -5.10 33.32
CA PRO A 64 0.15 -5.22 34.48
C PRO A 64 1.62 -5.18 34.08
N ARG A 65 2.48 -4.75 35.01
CA ARG A 65 3.93 -4.64 34.78
C ARG A 65 4.59 -5.97 34.38
N ASP A 66 4.00 -7.10 34.76
CA ASP A 66 4.50 -8.43 34.45
C ASP A 66 3.36 -9.35 34.00
N ILE A 67 3.14 -9.42 32.68
CA ILE A 67 2.17 -10.33 32.07
C ILE A 67 2.84 -11.64 31.65
N ALA A 68 4.15 -11.60 31.35
CA ALA A 68 4.86 -12.73 30.77
C ALA A 68 5.32 -13.76 31.81
N THR A 69 5.55 -13.35 33.06
CA THR A 69 6.26 -14.18 34.05
C THR A 69 5.43 -14.51 35.28
N ASN A 70 4.32 -13.81 35.51
CA ASN A 70 3.45 -14.06 36.66
C ASN A 70 2.38 -15.13 36.32
N PRO A 71 2.49 -16.37 36.85
CA PRO A 71 1.63 -17.49 36.48
C PRO A 71 0.15 -17.25 36.83
N LYS A 72 -0.12 -16.36 37.80
CA LYS A 72 -1.49 -15.97 38.20
C LYS A 72 -2.31 -15.42 37.03
N HIS A 73 -1.67 -14.85 36.01
CA HIS A 73 -2.36 -14.30 34.84
C HIS A 73 -2.74 -15.36 33.79
N LEU A 74 -2.36 -16.63 33.99
CA LEU A 74 -2.64 -17.74 33.08
C LEU A 74 -3.64 -18.76 33.64
N GLU A 75 -4.19 -18.53 34.84
CA GLU A 75 -5.04 -19.49 35.56
C GLU A 75 -6.29 -19.89 34.75
N ASP A 76 -6.85 -18.96 33.97
CA ASP A 76 -8.06 -19.18 33.15
C ASP A 76 -7.76 -19.24 31.63
N PHE A 77 -6.49 -19.42 31.24
CA PHE A 77 -6.13 -19.43 29.82
C PHE A 77 -6.59 -20.71 29.13
N GLY A 78 -7.62 -20.61 28.27
CA GLY A 78 -8.08 -21.72 27.42
C GLY A 78 -9.23 -22.56 27.98
N GLN A 79 -9.90 -22.10 29.05
CA GLN A 79 -11.21 -22.60 29.49
C GLN A 79 -12.34 -21.89 28.75
#